data_AF-A0A965RA22-F1
#
_entry.id   AF-A0A965RA22-F1
#
_cell.length_a   1.000
_cell.length_b   1.000
_cell.length_c   1.000
_cell.angle_alpha   90.00
_cell.angle_beta   90.00
_cell.angle_gamma   90.00
#
_symmetry.space_group_name_H-M   'P 1'
#
loop_
_entity.id
_entity.type
_entity.pdbx_description
1 polymer ?
#
loop_
_entity_poly.entity_id
_entity_poly.type
_entity_poly.pdbx_seq_one_letter_code
_entity_poly.pdbx_strand_id
1 'polypeptide(L)'
;KNKGLSINEILNEIETIVASGTKLNLDYIIDQEIDENDQDDIYDYFSNFKEDNLDAVFEEFKDSGMSEEHIQLMRIKFLSEYGN
;
A
#
# COMPACT_ATOMS: atom_id res chain seq x y z
N LYS A 1 -1.48 29.04 2.49
CA LYS A 1 -0.78 27.98 3.25
C LYS A 1 -0.97 26.70 2.45
N ASN A 2 0.02 26.29 1.65
CA ASN A 2 0.05 24.92 1.14
C ASN A 2 -0.02 24.03 2.36
N LYS A 3 -1.04 23.17 2.47
CA LYS A 3 -1.00 22.08 3.43
C LYS A 3 0.09 21.14 2.91
N GLY A 4 1.34 21.44 3.25
CA GLY A 4 2.49 20.62 2.92
C GLY A 4 2.47 19.39 3.82
N LEU A 5 1.47 18.53 3.60
CA LEU A 5 1.47 17.20 4.17
C LEU A 5 2.54 16.41 3.43
N SER A 6 3.34 15.67 4.19
CA SER A 6 4.23 14.65 3.65
C SER A 6 3.41 13.56 2.96
N ILE A 7 4.04 12.85 2.01
CA ILE A 7 3.39 11.73 1.32
C ILE A 7 2.91 10.68 2.33
N ASN A 8 3.71 10.40 3.37
CA ASN A 8 3.35 9.45 4.42
C ASN A 8 2.10 9.88 5.20
N GLU A 9 1.96 11.17 5.52
CA GLU A 9 0.73 11.69 6.14
C GLU A 9 -0.48 11.51 5.21
N ILE A 10 -0.31 11.70 3.90
CA ILE A 10 -1.38 11.50 2.92
C ILE A 10 -1.77 10.02 2.84
N LEU A 11 -0.80 9.10 2.76
CA LEU A 11 -1.06 7.66 2.70
C LEU A 11 -1.78 7.18 3.97
N ASN A 12 -1.38 7.65 5.15
CA ASN A 12 -2.05 7.32 6.42
C ASN A 12 -3.52 7.78 6.46
N GLU A 13 -3.83 8.96 5.91
CA GLU A 13 -5.21 9.45 5.81
C GLU A 13 -6.04 8.62 4.80
N ILE A 14 -5.44 8.23 3.67
CA ILE A 14 -6.09 7.35 2.69
C ILE A 14 -6.38 5.98 3.32
N GLU A 15 -5.43 5.41 4.05
CA GLU A 15 -5.61 4.16 4.78
C GLU A 15 -6.76 4.26 5.78
N THR A 16 -6.84 5.36 6.53
CA THR A 16 -7.95 5.62 7.47
C THR A 16 -9.30 5.67 6.75
N ILE A 17 -9.36 6.28 5.55
CA ILE A 17 -10.57 6.31 4.71
C ILE A 17 -10.96 4.89 4.28
N VAL A 18 -10.00 4.08 3.83
CA VAL A 18 -10.25 2.68 3.43
C VAL A 18 -10.74 1.85 4.61
N ALA A 19 -10.09 1.99 5.77
CA ALA A 19 -10.47 1.33 7.02
C ALA A 19 -11.88 1.72 7.52
N SER A 20 -12.42 2.86 7.08
CA SER A 20 -13.81 3.25 7.37
C SER A 20 -14.86 2.53 6.51
N GLY A 21 -14.44 1.66 5.59
CA GLY A 21 -15.31 0.93 4.67
C GLY A 21 -15.45 1.57 3.28
N THR A 22 -14.71 2.65 3.01
CA THR A 22 -14.74 3.31 1.71
C THR A 22 -13.88 2.54 0.72
N LYS A 23 -14.49 2.05 -0.37
CA LYS A 23 -13.75 1.44 -1.48
C LYS A 23 -13.15 2.51 -2.38
N LEU A 24 -11.83 2.53 -2.47
CA LEU A 24 -11.05 3.37 -3.38
C LEU A 24 -10.46 2.50 -4.49
N ASN A 25 -10.48 2.99 -5.71
CA ASN A 25 -9.68 2.44 -6.80
C ASN A 25 -8.37 3.24 -6.88
N LEU A 26 -7.24 2.56 -6.72
CA LEU A 26 -5.89 3.13 -6.74
C LEU A 26 -5.05 2.63 -7.93
N ASP A 27 -5.66 1.88 -8.85
CA ASP A 27 -4.97 1.18 -9.95
C ASP A 27 -4.16 2.18 -10.79
N TYR A 28 -4.77 3.32 -11.12
CA TYR A 28 -4.13 4.33 -11.95
C TYR A 28 -2.78 4.83 -11.40
N ILE A 29 -2.68 5.04 -10.09
CA ILE A 29 -1.42 5.54 -9.49
C ILE A 29 -0.43 4.39 -9.29
N ILE A 30 -0.92 3.21 -8.92
CA ILE A 30 -0.11 2.02 -8.73
C ILE A 30 0.57 1.60 -10.04
N ASP A 31 -0.19 1.54 -11.13
CA ASP A 31 0.31 1.18 -12.47
C ASP A 31 1.35 2.18 -13.02
N GLN A 32 1.45 3.38 -12.44
CA GLN A 32 2.43 4.39 -12.84
C GLN A 32 3.71 4.36 -12.01
N GLU A 33 3.61 4.00 -10.74
CA GLU A 33 4.72 4.11 -9.78
C GLU A 33 5.36 2.76 -9.47
N ILE A 34 4.65 1.65 -9.68
CA ILE A 34 5.08 0.30 -9.28
C ILE A 34 5.03 -0.64 -10.49
N ASP A 35 6.14 -1.32 -10.77
CA ASP A 35 6.24 -2.31 -11.84
C ASP A 35 5.30 -3.50 -11.58
N GLU A 36 4.68 -4.05 -12.63
CA GLU A 36 3.67 -5.11 -12.53
C GLU A 36 4.17 -6.35 -11.75
N ASN A 37 5.44 -6.73 -11.91
CA ASN A 37 6.01 -7.86 -11.16
C ASN A 37 6.07 -7.58 -9.65
N ASP A 38 6.43 -6.35 -9.26
CA ASP A 38 6.51 -5.97 -7.85
C ASP A 38 5.11 -5.89 -7.23
N GLN A 39 4.13 -5.45 -8.03
CA GLN A 39 2.73 -5.46 -7.62
C GLN A 39 2.23 -6.88 -7.35
N ASP A 40 2.51 -7.83 -8.25
CA ASP A 40 2.12 -9.22 -8.08
C ASP A 40 2.78 -9.85 -6.84
N ASP A 41 4.09 -9.65 -6.67
CA ASP A 41 4.85 -10.22 -5.55
C ASP A 41 4.32 -9.76 -4.19
N ILE A 42 4.06 -8.46 -4.02
CA ILE A 42 3.54 -7.92 -2.77
C ILE A 42 2.07 -8.26 -2.54
N TYR A 43 1.28 -8.36 -3.60
CA TYR A 43 -0.12 -8.77 -3.49
C TYR A 43 -0.25 -10.23 -3.06
N ASP A 44 0.61 -11.10 -3.60
CA ASP A 44 0.73 -12.49 -3.17
C ASP A 44 1.21 -12.58 -1.72
N TYR A 45 2.13 -11.72 -1.29
CA TYR A 45 2.54 -11.64 0.11
C TYR A 45 1.34 -11.33 1.02
N PHE A 46 0.59 -10.26 0.77
CA PHE A 46 -0.57 -9.89 1.60
C PHE A 46 -1.69 -10.94 1.57
N SER A 47 -1.86 -11.63 0.45
CA SER A 47 -2.85 -12.71 0.31
C SER A 47 -2.51 -13.94 1.15
N ASN A 48 -1.21 -14.25 1.31
CA ASN A 48 -0.73 -15.45 1.99
C ASN A 48 -0.40 -15.23 3.48
N PHE A 49 0.07 -14.03 3.84
CA PHE A 49 0.45 -13.69 5.21
C PHE A 49 -0.71 -12.96 5.91
N LYS A 50 -1.27 -13.62 6.93
CA LYS A 50 -2.32 -13.05 7.80
C LYS A 50 -1.81 -11.97 8.76
N GLU A 51 -0.51 -11.70 8.79
CA GLU A 51 0.09 -10.74 9.71
C GLU A 51 0.09 -9.35 9.09
N ASP A 52 -0.62 -8.43 9.74
CA ASP A 52 -0.68 -7.01 9.38
C ASP A 52 0.55 -6.23 9.89
N ASN A 53 1.72 -6.89 9.91
CA ASN A 53 2.96 -6.31 10.40
C ASN A 53 3.74 -5.68 9.25
N LEU A 54 3.54 -4.37 9.07
CA LEU A 54 4.25 -3.59 8.05
C LEU A 54 5.77 -3.66 8.18
N ASP A 55 6.32 -3.70 9.39
CA ASP A 55 7.78 -3.78 9.58
C ASP A 55 8.35 -5.09 9.01
N ALA A 56 7.60 -6.20 9.13
CA ALA A 56 7.99 -7.48 8.55
C ALA A 56 7.92 -7.45 7.02
N VAL A 57 6.92 -6.77 6.46
CA VAL A 57 6.78 -6.59 5.00
C VAL A 57 7.93 -5.73 4.49
N PHE A 58 8.24 -4.62 5.14
CA PHE A 58 9.36 -3.75 4.76
C PHE A 58 10.70 -4.49 4.75
N GLU A 59 10.95 -5.35 5.76
CA GLU A 59 12.18 -6.15 5.80
C GLU A 59 12.25 -7.22 4.71
N GLU A 60 11.13 -7.84 4.35
CA GLU A 60 11.08 -8.82 3.24
C GLU A 60 11.39 -8.16 1.90
N PHE A 61 10.85 -6.95 1.68
CA PHE A 61 10.96 -6.24 0.40
C PHE A 61 12.12 -5.24 0.32
N LYS A 62 12.95 -5.10 1.36
CA LYS A 62 14.05 -4.10 1.37
C LYS A 62 15.04 -4.25 0.21
N ASP A 63 15.23 -5.48 -0.27
CA ASP A 63 16.17 -5.80 -1.33
C ASP A 63 15.50 -5.78 -2.73
N SER A 64 14.17 -5.62 -2.80
CA SER A 64 13.40 -5.53 -4.06
C SER A 64 13.55 -4.16 -4.75
N GLY A 65 13.92 -3.12 -4.01
CA GLY A 65 13.95 -1.75 -4.51
C GLY A 65 12.62 -0.99 -4.36
N MET A 66 11.56 -1.64 -3.86
CA MET A 66 10.33 -0.94 -3.47
C MET A 66 10.57 -0.02 -2.28
N SER A 67 9.98 1.19 -2.34
CA SER A 67 9.99 2.11 -1.21
C SER A 67 8.92 1.76 -0.19
N GLU A 68 9.06 2.28 1.03
CA GLU A 68 8.03 2.16 2.08
C GLU A 68 6.69 2.71 1.60
N GLU A 69 6.70 3.81 0.82
CA GLU A 69 5.49 4.40 0.26
C GLU A 69 4.80 3.47 -0.76
N HIS A 70 5.55 2.77 -1.60
CA HIS A 70 4.99 1.80 -2.56
C HIS A 70 4.34 0.63 -1.83
N ILE A 71 5.03 0.09 -0.82
CA ILE A 71 4.53 -1.01 0.01
C ILE A 71 3.24 -0.58 0.74
N GLN A 72 3.23 0.63 1.30
CA GLN A 72 2.03 1.16 1.96
C GLN A 72 0.89 1.39 0.97
N LEU A 73 1.16 1.90 -0.23
CA LEU A 73 0.16 2.10 -1.28
C LEU A 73 -0.50 0.76 -1.70
N MET A 74 0.31 -0.29 -1.88
CA MET A 74 -0.18 -1.63 -2.19
C MET A 74 -1.02 -2.23 -1.06
N ARG A 75 -0.63 -2.00 0.20
CA ARG A 75 -1.45 -2.40 1.35
C ARG A 75 -2.81 -1.70 1.36
N ILE A 76 -2.85 -0.40 1.07
CA ILE A 76 -4.11 0.35 1.00
C ILE A 76 -5.02 -0.22 -0.10
N LYS A 77 -4.47 -0.53 -1.28
CA LYS A 77 -5.23 -1.21 -2.36
C LYS A 77 -5.79 -2.55 -1.86
N PHE A 78 -4.96 -3.38 -1.24
CA PHE A 78 -5.37 -4.68 -0.71
C PHE A 78 -6.51 -4.56 0.32
N LEU A 79 -6.39 -3.63 1.28
CA LEU A 79 -7.44 -3.36 2.27
C LEU A 79 -8.73 -2.83 1.63
N SER A 80 -8.62 -2.02 0.57
CA SER A 80 -9.78 -1.49 -0.15
C SER A 80 -10.57 -2.60 -0.87
N GLU A 81 -9.86 -3.60 -1.39
CA GLU A 81 -10.44 -4.72 -2.14
C GLU A 81 -10.99 -5.82 -1.22
N TYR A 82 -10.24 -6.17 -0.16
CA TYR A 82 -10.51 -7.35 0.68
C TYR A 82 -10.76 -7.08 2.16
N GLY A 83 -10.50 -5.87 2.65
CA GLY A 83 -10.65 -5.53 4.06
C GLY A 83 -12.10 -5.34 4.52
N ASN A 84 -13.06 -5.30 3.59
CA ASN A 84 -14.48 -5.02 3.84
C ASN A 84 -15.42 -6.08 3.25
#